data_AF-A0A955GV48-F1
#
_entry.id   AF-A0A955GV48-F1
#
_cell.length_a   1.000
_cell.length_b   1.000
_cell.length_c   1.000
_cell.angle_alpha   90.00
_cell.angle_beta   90.00
_cell.angle_gamma   90.00
#
_symmetry.space_group_name_H-M   'P 1'
#
loop_
_entity.id
_entity.type
_entity.pdbx_description
1 polymer ?
#
loop_
_entity_poly.entity_id
_entity_poly.type
_entity_poly.pdbx_seq_one_letter_code
_entity_poly.pdbx_strand_id
1 'polypeptide(L)'
;MSVVPKIKGLILCSILFFLTTATFSYAQELHSEYQATWRGEVLEVEGQEMRVIPGTGTEHLYQTLHIEIIDGPRKGEKLSIENDYLELKKGDKFYFNYLKYIGGEEIYSIINIDRRDSLIFFTLLFVVTVVAFGGWQGVRSLVALAGSFFAIFYILLPGLLQGWNPLLVSFAVASAILFGAIFLTHGFNRESSVAYAGTMLAVLFRSIVHCGRQHEQSIWIYQR
;
A
#
# COMPACT_ATOMS: atom_id res chain seq x y z
N MET A 1 25.26 -30.77 -11.37
CA MET A 1 24.28 -30.47 -12.43
C MET A 1 22.87 -30.78 -11.89
N SER A 2 21.89 -29.86 -12.04
CA SER A 2 20.44 -29.99 -11.72
C SER A 2 19.80 -29.32 -10.47
N VAL A 3 20.42 -28.33 -9.81
CA VAL A 3 19.72 -27.53 -8.75
C VAL A 3 18.89 -26.37 -9.32
N VAL A 4 19.29 -25.83 -10.48
CA VAL A 4 18.62 -24.71 -11.16
C VAL A 4 17.15 -24.96 -11.55
N PRO A 5 16.69 -26.16 -12.00
CA PRO A 5 15.30 -26.34 -12.40
C PRO A 5 14.29 -26.31 -11.24
N LYS A 6 14.67 -26.74 -10.02
CA LYS A 6 13.76 -26.72 -8.85
C LYS A 6 13.45 -25.30 -8.39
N ILE A 7 14.42 -24.39 -8.48
CA ILE A 7 14.25 -22.98 -8.08
C ILE A 7 13.37 -22.22 -9.08
N LYS A 8 13.48 -22.53 -10.39
CA LYS A 8 12.59 -21.95 -11.42
C LYS A 8 11.13 -22.36 -11.21
N GLY A 9 10.88 -23.61 -10.84
CA GLY A 9 9.52 -24.09 -10.52
C GLY A 9 8.92 -23.44 -9.27
N LEU A 10 9.72 -23.25 -8.21
CA LEU A 10 9.27 -22.61 -6.97
C LEU A 10 8.96 -21.11 -7.16
N ILE A 11 9.77 -20.40 -7.94
CA ILE A 11 9.53 -18.98 -8.28
C ILE A 11 8.29 -18.85 -9.16
N LEU A 12 8.10 -19.72 -10.15
CA LEU A 12 6.92 -19.71 -11.01
C LEU A 12 5.63 -20.01 -10.22
N CYS A 13 5.66 -20.98 -9.29
CA CYS A 13 4.53 -21.27 -8.40
C CYS A 13 4.24 -20.13 -7.42
N SER A 14 5.27 -19.46 -6.88
CA SER A 14 5.10 -18.29 -6.01
C SER A 14 4.48 -17.10 -6.76
N ILE A 15 4.91 -16.85 -8.00
CA ILE A 15 4.34 -15.81 -8.87
C ILE A 15 2.90 -16.16 -9.25
N LEU A 16 2.64 -17.41 -9.66
CA LEU A 16 1.30 -17.86 -10.03
C LEU A 16 0.33 -17.82 -8.84
N PHE A 17 0.79 -18.14 -7.63
CA PHE A 17 0.01 -18.02 -6.40
C PHE A 17 -0.29 -16.56 -6.05
N PHE A 18 0.69 -15.65 -6.18
CA PHE A 18 0.50 -14.20 -6.00
C PHE A 18 -0.58 -13.65 -6.94
N LEU A 19 -0.54 -14.06 -8.21
CA LEU A 19 -1.51 -13.66 -9.24
C LEU A 19 -2.92 -14.18 -8.95
N THR A 20 -3.07 -15.38 -8.38
CA THR A 20 -4.38 -15.94 -8.01
C THR A 20 -4.98 -15.36 -6.72
N THR A 21 -4.15 -14.83 -5.81
CA THR A 21 -4.65 -14.15 -4.60
C THR A 21 -4.99 -12.68 -4.83
N ALA A 22 -4.42 -12.07 -5.87
CA ALA A 22 -4.75 -10.69 -6.25
C ALA A 22 -6.21 -10.52 -6.70
N THR A 23 -6.93 -11.61 -7.02
CA THR A 23 -8.34 -11.58 -7.39
C THR A 23 -9.30 -11.67 -6.18
N PHE A 24 -8.80 -11.91 -4.97
CA PHE A 24 -9.61 -11.90 -3.74
C PHE A 24 -9.48 -10.57 -3.00
N SER A 25 -9.72 -9.46 -3.70
CA SER A 25 -10.06 -8.20 -3.05
C SER A 25 -11.57 -8.18 -2.77
N TYR A 26 -11.98 -8.78 -1.65
CA TYR A 26 -13.26 -8.40 -1.03
C TYR A 26 -13.00 -7.15 -0.19
N ALA A 27 -13.12 -5.98 -0.83
CA ALA A 27 -13.24 -4.73 -0.10
C ALA A 27 -14.59 -4.72 0.62
N GLN A 28 -14.60 -4.33 1.89
CA GLN A 28 -15.80 -4.22 2.71
C GLN A 28 -16.69 -3.09 2.13
N GLU A 29 -17.74 -3.45 1.38
CA GLU A 29 -18.80 -2.51 1.00
C GLU A 29 -19.63 -2.16 2.24
N LEU A 30 -19.37 -1.01 2.86
CA LEU A 30 -20.30 -0.41 3.81
C LEU A 30 -20.84 0.89 3.19
N HIS A 31 -22.06 0.77 2.63
CA HIS A 31 -22.89 1.82 2.00
C HIS A 31 -22.54 2.29 0.58
N SER A 32 -22.45 1.33 -0.34
CA SER A 32 -22.35 1.52 -1.81
C SER A 32 -23.55 2.25 -2.46
N GLU A 33 -24.71 2.31 -1.80
CA GLU A 33 -25.93 2.87 -2.40
C GLU A 33 -25.95 4.42 -2.43
N TYR A 34 -25.23 5.06 -1.51
CA TYR A 34 -25.19 6.52 -1.40
C TYR A 34 -23.79 7.12 -1.50
N GLN A 35 -22.74 6.33 -1.31
CA GLN A 35 -21.35 6.79 -1.39
C GLN A 35 -20.50 5.78 -2.15
N ALA A 36 -19.87 6.22 -3.24
CA ALA A 36 -18.94 5.39 -3.97
C ALA A 36 -17.76 6.22 -4.49
N THR A 37 -16.56 5.64 -4.46
CA THR A 37 -15.39 6.26 -5.09
C THR A 37 -15.24 5.71 -6.49
N TRP A 38 -15.34 6.58 -7.48
CA TRP A 38 -15.19 6.26 -8.90
C TRP A 38 -13.95 6.92 -9.47
N ARG A 39 -13.57 6.51 -10.68
CA ARG A 39 -12.38 7.00 -11.35
C ARG A 39 -12.80 7.68 -12.64
N GLY A 40 -12.21 8.85 -12.90
CA GLY A 40 -12.50 9.68 -14.06
C GLY A 40 -11.24 10.12 -14.78
N GLU A 41 -11.41 10.51 -16.04
CA GLU A 41 -10.38 11.16 -16.87
C GLU A 41 -10.89 12.52 -17.33
N VAL A 42 -10.02 13.54 -17.26
CA VAL A 42 -10.36 14.90 -17.71
C VAL A 42 -10.25 14.98 -19.23
N LEU A 43 -11.39 15.14 -19.91
CA LEU A 43 -11.45 15.36 -21.36
C LEU A 43 -11.09 16.80 -21.73
N GLU A 44 -11.61 17.77 -20.97
CA GLU A 44 -11.40 19.20 -21.21
C GLU A 44 -11.62 20.02 -19.94
N VAL A 45 -10.89 21.13 -19.82
CA VAL A 45 -11.08 22.13 -18.76
C VAL A 45 -11.90 23.27 -19.38
N GLU A 46 -13.18 23.36 -19.05
CA GLU A 46 -14.12 24.32 -19.65
C GLU A 46 -13.82 25.76 -19.18
N GLY A 47 -13.36 25.92 -17.94
CA GLY A 47 -13.04 27.23 -17.39
C GLY A 47 -12.28 27.13 -16.06
N GLN A 48 -11.55 28.21 -15.76
CA GLN A 48 -10.80 28.37 -14.51
C GLN A 48 -11.12 29.76 -13.96
N GLU A 49 -11.62 29.81 -12.73
CA GLU A 49 -11.96 31.04 -12.03
C GLU A 49 -11.25 31.08 -10.68
N MET A 50 -10.57 32.17 -10.38
CA MET A 50 -10.06 32.42 -9.04
C MET A 50 -11.19 33.05 -8.22
N ARG A 51 -11.68 32.34 -7.19
CA ARG A 51 -12.68 32.87 -6.28
C ARG A 51 -12.08 33.02 -4.89
N VAL A 52 -12.37 34.13 -4.23
CA VAL A 52 -11.95 34.37 -2.85
C VAL A 52 -12.90 33.62 -1.93
N ILE A 53 -12.38 32.77 -1.05
CA ILE A 53 -13.20 32.08 -0.06
C ILE A 53 -13.72 33.11 0.96
N PRO A 54 -15.05 33.18 1.20
CA PRO A 54 -15.63 34.09 2.18
C PRO A 54 -15.05 33.85 3.57
N GLY A 55 -14.48 34.91 4.17
CA GLY A 55 -13.99 34.90 5.56
C GLY A 55 -12.52 34.50 5.76
N THR A 56 -11.82 33.99 4.74
CA THR A 56 -10.37 33.70 4.83
C THR A 56 -9.50 34.64 4.00
N GLY A 57 -10.07 35.32 2.99
CA GLY A 57 -9.31 36.20 2.09
C GLY A 57 -8.30 35.45 1.20
N THR A 58 -8.38 34.12 1.15
CA THR A 58 -7.55 33.27 0.30
C THR A 58 -8.22 33.08 -1.05
N GLU A 59 -7.46 33.29 -2.12
CA GLU A 59 -7.89 32.95 -3.48
C GLU A 59 -7.79 31.44 -3.68
N HIS A 60 -8.85 30.83 -4.19
CA HIS A 60 -8.89 29.42 -4.57
C HIS A 60 -9.26 29.29 -6.04
N LEU A 61 -8.61 28.35 -6.73
CA LEU A 61 -8.90 28.03 -8.11
C LEU A 61 -10.12 27.11 -8.17
N TYR A 62 -11.19 27.59 -8.78
CA TYR A 62 -12.36 26.80 -9.18
C TYR A 62 -12.20 26.44 -10.65
N GLN A 63 -12.36 25.16 -10.98
CA GLN A 63 -12.27 24.65 -12.34
C GLN A 63 -13.54 23.89 -12.69
N THR A 64 -14.15 24.20 -13.83
CA THR A 64 -15.22 23.38 -14.40
C THR A 64 -14.61 22.38 -15.37
N LEU A 65 -14.75 21.09 -15.07
CA LEU A 65 -14.08 20.01 -15.78
C LEU A 65 -15.09 19.13 -16.50
N HIS A 66 -14.88 18.90 -17.78
CA HIS A 66 -15.61 17.89 -18.54
C HIS A 66 -14.87 16.55 -18.39
N ILE A 67 -15.52 15.59 -17.74
CA ILE A 67 -14.89 14.33 -17.32
C ILE A 67 -15.61 13.14 -17.93
N GLU A 68 -14.87 12.05 -18.13
CA GLU A 68 -15.42 10.74 -18.51
C GLU A 68 -15.18 9.73 -17.39
N ILE A 69 -16.22 8.99 -17.02
CA ILE A 69 -16.11 7.94 -16.00
C ILE A 69 -15.40 6.72 -16.60
N ILE A 70 -14.22 6.40 -16.10
CA ILE A 70 -13.43 5.23 -16.57
C ILE A 70 -13.66 3.97 -15.72
N ASP A 71 -14.11 4.14 -14.47
CA ASP A 71 -14.37 3.05 -13.53
C ASP A 71 -15.59 3.37 -12.64
N GLY A 72 -16.55 2.45 -12.59
CA GLY A 72 -17.82 2.62 -11.88
C GLY A 72 -19.04 2.09 -12.66
N PRO A 73 -20.24 2.10 -12.05
CA PRO A 73 -21.48 1.62 -12.66
C PRO A 73 -21.93 2.42 -13.88
N ARG A 74 -21.44 3.67 -14.03
CA ARG A 74 -21.73 4.60 -15.13
C ARG A 74 -20.54 4.82 -16.06
N LYS A 75 -19.77 3.76 -16.33
CA LYS A 75 -18.58 3.84 -17.19
C LYS A 75 -18.92 4.35 -18.60
N GLY A 76 -18.17 5.34 -19.07
CA GLY A 76 -18.33 6.00 -20.38
C GLY A 76 -19.32 7.17 -20.37
N GLU A 77 -19.96 7.47 -19.24
CA GLU A 77 -20.78 8.67 -19.10
C GLU A 77 -19.88 9.92 -18.99
N LYS A 78 -20.29 10.99 -19.66
CA LYS A 78 -19.61 12.28 -19.64
C LYS A 78 -20.38 13.26 -18.77
N LEU A 79 -19.70 13.87 -17.82
CA LEU A 79 -20.30 14.78 -16.84
C LEU A 79 -19.44 16.04 -16.72
N SER A 80 -20.06 17.17 -16.43
CA SER A 80 -19.35 18.39 -16.05
C SER A 80 -19.35 18.48 -14.52
N ILE A 81 -18.17 18.55 -13.91
CA ILE A 81 -18.00 18.68 -12.47
C ILE A 81 -17.24 19.96 -12.14
N GLU A 82 -17.68 20.65 -11.09
CA GLU A 82 -16.95 21.79 -10.55
C GLU A 82 -15.94 21.28 -9.51
N ASN A 83 -14.72 21.78 -9.59
CA ASN A 83 -13.59 21.34 -8.79
C ASN A 83 -12.95 22.54 -8.12
N ASP A 84 -12.86 22.52 -6.80
CA ASP A 84 -12.28 23.57 -5.96
C ASP A 84 -11.03 23.11 -5.20
N TYR A 85 -10.59 21.87 -5.45
CA TYR A 85 -9.61 21.18 -4.60
C TYR A 85 -8.23 21.02 -5.24
N LEU A 86 -8.14 20.43 -6.44
CA LEU A 86 -6.87 20.09 -7.08
C LEU A 86 -6.79 20.65 -8.49
N GLU A 87 -5.72 21.33 -8.87
CA GLU A 87 -5.57 21.75 -10.26
C GLU A 87 -5.37 20.53 -11.17
N LEU A 88 -6.36 20.25 -12.02
CA LEU A 88 -6.31 19.14 -12.98
C LEU A 88 -6.05 19.66 -14.40
N LYS A 89 -5.32 18.86 -15.18
CA LYS A 89 -5.04 19.12 -16.60
C LYS A 89 -5.76 18.11 -17.47
N LYS A 90 -5.92 18.47 -18.75
CA LYS A 90 -6.46 17.56 -19.78
C LYS A 90 -5.63 16.27 -19.84
N GLY A 91 -6.30 15.13 -19.77
CA GLY A 91 -5.69 13.79 -19.74
C GLY A 91 -5.29 13.29 -18.35
N ASP A 92 -5.48 14.07 -17.29
CA ASP A 92 -5.24 13.59 -15.93
C ASP A 92 -6.34 12.61 -15.53
N LYS A 93 -5.93 11.49 -14.94
CA LYS A 93 -6.81 10.53 -14.28
C LYS A 93 -6.92 10.89 -12.81
N PHE A 94 -8.10 10.74 -12.22
CA PHE A 94 -8.35 11.08 -10.82
C PHE A 94 -9.44 10.21 -10.22
N TYR A 95 -9.51 10.19 -8.90
CA TYR A 95 -10.58 9.60 -8.12
C TYR A 95 -11.51 10.69 -7.61
N PHE A 96 -12.82 10.44 -7.74
CA PHE A 96 -13.86 11.30 -7.22
C PHE A 96 -14.87 10.49 -6.42
N ASN A 97 -15.43 11.10 -5.39
CA ASN A 97 -16.54 10.55 -4.64
C ASN A 97 -17.86 10.95 -5.32
N TYR A 98 -18.71 9.96 -5.50
CA TYR A 98 -20.13 10.11 -5.77
C TYR A 98 -20.86 10.04 -4.44
N LEU A 99 -21.58 11.12 -4.09
CA LEU A 99 -22.52 11.16 -2.97
C LEU A 99 -23.92 11.37 -3.51
N LYS A 100 -24.86 10.51 -3.12
CA LYS A 100 -26.29 10.73 -3.34
C LYS A 100 -26.94 11.11 -2.02
N TYR A 101 -27.54 12.29 -1.93
CA TYR A 101 -28.34 12.66 -0.77
C TYR A 101 -29.71 11.98 -0.82
N ILE A 102 -30.32 11.80 0.36
CA ILE A 102 -31.68 11.23 0.51
C ILE A 102 -32.72 12.07 -0.28
N GLY A 103 -32.45 13.37 -0.50
CA GLY A 103 -33.25 14.27 -1.33
C GLY A 103 -33.06 14.12 -2.86
N GLY A 104 -32.23 13.19 -3.32
CA GLY A 104 -31.96 12.94 -4.74
C GLY A 104 -30.89 13.82 -5.38
N GLU A 105 -30.28 14.74 -4.62
CA GLU A 105 -29.16 15.56 -5.09
C GLU A 105 -27.88 14.72 -5.16
N GLU A 106 -27.20 14.76 -6.30
CA GLU A 106 -25.94 14.06 -6.54
C GLU A 106 -24.78 15.05 -6.47
N ILE A 107 -23.82 14.78 -5.60
CA ILE A 107 -22.62 15.59 -5.45
C ILE A 107 -21.43 14.78 -5.89
N TYR A 108 -20.63 15.38 -6.78
CA TYR A 108 -19.37 14.83 -7.27
C TYR A 108 -18.24 15.67 -6.68
N SER A 109 -17.34 15.04 -5.92
CA SER A 109 -16.21 15.73 -5.29
C SER A 109 -14.89 15.02 -5.60
N ILE A 110 -13.90 15.75 -6.09
CA ILE A 110 -12.59 15.20 -6.41
C ILE A 110 -11.79 14.97 -5.13
N ILE A 111 -11.18 13.80 -5.03
CA ILE A 111 -10.44 13.38 -3.84
C ILE A 111 -8.94 13.44 -4.11
N ASN A 112 -8.48 12.80 -5.19
CA ASN A 112 -7.07 12.56 -5.42
C ASN A 112 -6.76 12.31 -6.90
N ILE A 113 -5.58 12.78 -7.33
CA ILE A 113 -5.01 12.44 -8.64
C ILE A 113 -4.56 10.98 -8.64
N ASP A 114 -4.80 10.30 -9.75
CA ASP A 114 -4.42 8.92 -9.96
C ASP A 114 -2.95 8.79 -10.37
N ARG A 115 -2.09 8.48 -9.40
CA ARG A 115 -0.65 8.35 -9.60
C ARG A 115 -0.21 6.92 -9.94
N ARG A 116 -1.13 6.01 -10.24
CA ARG A 116 -0.80 4.59 -10.45
C ARG A 116 0.17 4.37 -11.59
N ASP A 117 0.00 5.05 -12.73
CA ASP A 117 0.87 4.89 -13.89
C ASP A 117 2.31 5.29 -13.57
N SER A 118 2.49 6.41 -12.85
CA SER A 118 3.80 6.87 -12.37
C SER A 118 4.42 5.92 -11.34
N LEU A 119 3.62 5.42 -10.38
CA LEU A 119 4.07 4.45 -9.39
C LEU A 119 4.51 3.13 -10.03
N ILE A 120 3.78 2.65 -11.04
CA ILE A 120 4.15 1.45 -11.80
C ILE A 120 5.47 1.68 -12.52
N PHE A 121 5.65 2.82 -13.19
CA PHE A 121 6.91 3.16 -13.85
C PHE A 121 8.10 3.15 -12.88
N PHE A 122 7.98 3.83 -11.73
CA PHE A 122 9.03 3.84 -10.71
C PHE A 122 9.29 2.46 -10.09
N THR A 123 8.24 1.66 -9.90
CA THR A 123 8.38 0.29 -9.40
C THR A 123 9.16 -0.57 -10.39
N LEU A 124 8.85 -0.47 -11.69
CA LEU A 124 9.53 -1.21 -12.74
C LEU A 124 10.99 -0.76 -12.86
N LEU A 125 11.24 0.55 -12.83
CA LEU A 125 12.58 1.12 -12.80
C LEU A 125 13.39 0.63 -11.60
N PHE A 126 12.79 0.58 -10.42
CA PHE A 126 13.41 0.06 -9.20
C PHE A 126 13.79 -1.42 -9.36
N VAL A 127 12.86 -2.26 -9.83
CA VAL A 127 13.12 -3.69 -10.06
C VAL A 127 14.26 -3.88 -11.07
N VAL A 128 14.25 -3.16 -12.19
CA VAL A 128 15.30 -3.23 -13.21
C VAL A 128 16.65 -2.82 -12.61
N THR A 129 16.68 -1.74 -11.84
CA THR A 129 17.90 -1.25 -11.19
C THR A 129 18.46 -2.28 -10.20
N VAL A 130 17.62 -2.83 -9.33
CA VAL A 130 18.03 -3.84 -8.35
C VAL A 130 18.59 -5.09 -9.04
N VAL A 131 17.96 -5.53 -10.13
CA VAL A 131 18.44 -6.70 -10.89
C VAL A 131 19.70 -6.36 -11.68
N ALA A 132 19.83 -5.15 -12.22
CA ALA A 132 21.03 -4.73 -12.94
C ALA A 132 22.26 -4.67 -12.03
N PHE A 133 22.12 -4.09 -10.83
CA PHE A 133 23.22 -3.99 -9.86
C PHE A 133 23.47 -5.29 -9.07
N GLY A 134 22.40 -6.01 -8.72
CA GLY A 134 22.47 -7.21 -7.88
C GLY A 134 22.46 -8.54 -8.63
N GLY A 135 22.26 -8.53 -9.96
CA GLY A 135 22.13 -9.73 -10.77
C GLY A 135 21.15 -10.75 -10.21
N TRP A 136 21.58 -12.00 -10.07
CA TRP A 136 20.78 -13.07 -9.49
C TRP A 136 20.51 -12.90 -7.99
N GLN A 137 21.40 -12.19 -7.27
CA GLN A 137 21.21 -11.88 -5.86
C GLN A 137 20.13 -10.79 -5.69
N GLY A 138 20.02 -9.85 -6.62
CA GLY A 138 18.95 -8.86 -6.69
C GLY A 138 17.56 -9.48 -6.91
N VAL A 139 17.46 -10.50 -7.76
CA VAL A 139 16.19 -11.24 -7.93
C VAL A 139 15.78 -11.93 -6.62
N ARG A 140 16.73 -12.56 -5.92
CA ARG A 140 16.46 -13.22 -4.63
C ARG A 140 16.04 -12.24 -3.54
N SER A 141 16.60 -11.03 -3.51
CA SER A 141 16.19 -10.01 -2.54
C SER A 141 14.78 -9.50 -2.82
N LEU A 142 14.40 -9.32 -4.09
CA LEU A 142 13.02 -8.97 -4.45
C LEU A 142 12.02 -10.07 -4.07
N VAL A 143 12.38 -11.35 -4.25
CA VAL A 143 11.54 -12.48 -3.80
C VAL A 143 11.42 -12.50 -2.28
N ALA A 144 12.51 -12.28 -1.55
CA ALA A 144 12.48 -12.16 -0.10
C ALA A 144 11.58 -11.01 0.38
N LEU A 145 11.65 -9.86 -0.31
CA LEU A 145 10.79 -8.70 -0.04
C LEU A 145 9.31 -9.05 -0.26
N ALA A 146 8.96 -9.67 -1.38
CA ALA A 146 7.59 -10.14 -1.64
C ALA A 146 7.13 -11.14 -0.57
N GLY A 147 8.00 -12.08 -0.17
CA GLY A 147 7.75 -13.02 0.92
C GLY A 147 7.47 -12.33 2.26
N SER A 148 8.14 -11.21 2.54
CA SER A 148 7.88 -10.44 3.76
C SER A 148 6.46 -9.85 3.78
N PHE A 149 6.00 -9.29 2.66
CA PHE A 149 4.63 -8.78 2.55
C PHE A 149 3.61 -9.90 2.74
N PHE A 150 3.83 -11.08 2.16
CA PHE A 150 2.96 -12.23 2.38
C PHE A 150 2.88 -12.63 3.85
N ALA A 151 4.02 -12.77 4.53
CA ALA A 151 4.03 -13.12 5.94
C ALA A 151 3.29 -12.06 6.78
N ILE A 152 3.41 -10.79 6.42
CA ILE A 152 2.67 -9.71 7.08
C ILE A 152 1.16 -9.86 6.86
N PHE A 153 0.69 -9.93 5.60
CA PHE A 153 -0.74 -9.95 5.30
C PHE A 153 -1.46 -11.23 5.71
N TYR A 154 -0.78 -12.38 5.68
CA TYR A 154 -1.41 -13.69 5.92
C TYR A 154 -1.13 -14.29 7.30
N ILE A 155 -0.11 -13.80 8.01
CA ILE A 155 0.24 -14.35 9.33
C ILE A 155 0.10 -13.25 10.38
N LEU A 156 0.83 -12.14 10.21
CA LEU A 156 0.85 -11.07 11.21
C LEU A 156 -0.51 -10.39 11.33
N LEU A 157 -1.05 -9.88 10.23
CA LEU A 157 -2.29 -9.12 10.23
C LEU A 157 -3.49 -9.93 10.75
N PRO A 158 -3.79 -11.15 10.25
CA PRO A 158 -4.88 -11.94 10.80
C PRO A 158 -4.63 -12.38 12.24
N GLY A 159 -3.38 -12.68 12.63
CA GLY A 159 -3.04 -13.01 14.01
C GLY A 159 -3.33 -11.84 14.98
N LEU A 160 -3.03 -10.61 14.55
CA LEU A 160 -3.39 -9.41 15.31
C LEU A 160 -4.91 -9.22 15.39
N LEU A 161 -5.64 -9.44 14.29
CA LEU A 161 -7.10 -9.34 14.27
C LEU A 161 -7.79 -10.40 15.15
N GLN A 162 -7.16 -11.55 15.36
CA GLN A 162 -7.63 -12.60 16.27
C GLN A 162 -7.34 -12.30 17.75
N GLY A 163 -6.71 -11.16 18.07
CA GLY A 163 -6.43 -10.75 19.45
C GLY A 163 -5.23 -11.45 20.09
N TRP A 164 -4.32 -12.04 19.29
CA TRP A 164 -3.09 -12.63 19.82
C TRP A 164 -2.18 -11.56 20.42
N ASN A 165 -1.27 -11.95 21.32
CA ASN A 165 -0.32 -11.01 21.93
C ASN A 165 0.57 -10.37 20.83
N PRO A 166 0.44 -9.05 20.58
CA PRO A 166 1.07 -8.40 19.44
C PRO A 166 2.60 -8.43 19.51
N LEU A 167 3.18 -8.45 20.71
CA LEU A 167 4.62 -8.51 20.91
C LEU A 167 5.19 -9.85 20.43
N LEU A 168 4.56 -10.96 20.83
CA LEU A 168 5.03 -12.31 20.49
C LEU A 168 4.84 -12.61 19.01
N VAL A 169 3.68 -12.24 18.44
CA VAL A 169 3.38 -12.48 17.02
C VAL A 169 4.30 -11.68 16.12
N SER A 170 4.49 -10.38 16.42
CA SER A 170 5.39 -9.54 15.63
C SER A 170 6.83 -10.03 15.69
N PHE A 171 7.29 -10.48 16.87
CA PHE A 171 8.62 -11.05 17.02
C PHE A 171 8.80 -12.33 16.20
N ALA A 172 7.86 -13.27 16.30
CA ALA A 172 7.92 -14.54 15.58
C ALA A 172 7.91 -14.32 14.05
N VAL A 173 7.02 -13.47 13.56
CA VAL A 173 6.92 -13.18 12.11
C VAL A 173 8.16 -12.43 11.63
N ALA A 174 8.64 -11.41 12.36
CA ALA A 174 9.86 -10.69 11.99
C ALA A 174 11.09 -11.62 11.97
N SER A 175 11.18 -12.54 12.93
CA SER A 175 12.21 -13.57 12.98
C SER A 175 12.16 -14.50 11.75
N ALA A 176 10.97 -14.98 11.39
CA ALA A 176 10.77 -15.81 10.21
C ALA A 176 11.09 -15.06 8.90
N ILE A 177 10.68 -13.80 8.78
CA ILE A 177 10.99 -12.95 7.62
C ILE A 177 12.50 -12.73 7.51
N LEU A 178 13.18 -12.41 8.62
CA LEU A 178 14.62 -12.19 8.64
C LEU A 178 15.38 -13.46 8.25
N PHE A 179 14.97 -14.61 8.80
CA PHE A 179 15.49 -15.91 8.41
C PHE A 179 15.32 -16.12 6.89
N GLY A 180 14.09 -15.98 6.39
CA GLY A 180 13.82 -16.10 4.96
C GLY A 180 14.69 -15.16 4.12
N ALA A 181 14.79 -13.89 4.49
CA ALA A 181 15.55 -12.89 3.76
C ALA A 181 17.04 -13.21 3.68
N ILE A 182 17.69 -13.47 4.81
CA ILE A 182 19.14 -13.73 4.86
C ILE A 182 19.47 -15.05 4.13
N PHE A 183 18.74 -16.13 4.43
CA PHE A 183 19.07 -17.44 3.86
C PHE A 183 18.71 -17.55 2.37
N LEU A 184 17.68 -16.84 1.88
CA LEU A 184 17.39 -16.77 0.45
C LEU A 184 18.39 -15.93 -0.33
N THR A 185 18.90 -14.83 0.27
CA THR A 185 19.81 -13.91 -0.43
C THR A 185 21.25 -14.40 -0.42
N HIS A 186 21.76 -14.82 0.74
CA HIS A 186 23.17 -15.21 0.93
C HIS A 186 23.39 -16.72 0.96
N GLY A 187 22.33 -17.53 1.01
CA GLY A 187 22.44 -18.97 1.17
C GLY A 187 22.79 -19.39 2.60
N PHE A 188 22.97 -20.70 2.79
CA PHE A 188 23.26 -21.31 4.09
C PHE A 188 24.77 -21.27 4.38
N ASN A 189 25.25 -20.12 4.84
CA ASN A 189 26.66 -19.87 5.15
C ASN A 189 26.86 -19.51 6.64
N ARG A 190 28.08 -19.67 7.15
CA ARG A 190 28.43 -19.32 8.54
C ARG A 190 28.16 -17.85 8.84
N GLU A 191 28.47 -16.97 7.89
CA GLU A 191 28.21 -15.53 8.00
C GLU A 191 26.72 -15.22 8.20
N SER A 192 25.84 -15.83 7.39
CA SER A 192 24.38 -15.69 7.50
C SER A 192 23.87 -16.12 8.87
N SER A 193 24.39 -17.23 9.42
CA SER A 193 23.97 -17.72 10.74
C SER A 193 24.40 -16.79 11.88
N VAL A 194 25.60 -16.21 11.79
CA VAL A 194 26.13 -15.26 12.78
C VAL A 194 25.34 -13.94 12.72
N ALA A 195 25.05 -13.44 11.51
CA ALA A 195 24.24 -12.24 11.32
C ALA A 195 22.82 -12.39 11.89
N TYR A 196 22.19 -13.54 11.63
CA TYR A 196 20.86 -13.85 12.17
C TYR A 196 20.88 -13.95 13.71
N ALA A 197 21.84 -14.69 14.27
CA ALA A 197 21.97 -14.86 15.73
C ALA A 197 22.23 -13.52 16.42
N GLY A 198 23.11 -12.68 15.86
CA GLY A 198 23.38 -11.34 16.38
C GLY A 198 22.14 -10.45 16.38
N THR A 199 21.34 -10.50 15.31
CA THR A 199 20.10 -9.73 15.22
C THR A 199 19.06 -10.23 16.23
N MET A 200 18.91 -11.55 16.37
CA MET A 200 18.01 -12.13 17.39
C MET A 200 18.42 -11.72 18.80
N LEU A 201 19.71 -11.78 19.14
CA LEU A 201 20.23 -11.34 20.44
C LEU A 201 19.93 -9.86 20.71
N ALA A 202 20.16 -8.99 19.71
CA ALA A 202 19.89 -7.57 19.82
C ALA A 202 18.39 -7.26 20.00
N VAL A 203 17.51 -7.98 19.30
CA VAL A 203 16.06 -7.83 19.45
C VAL A 203 15.62 -8.29 20.82
N LEU A 204 16.10 -9.43 21.31
CA LEU A 204 15.79 -9.91 22.66
C LEU A 204 16.20 -8.90 23.74
N PHE A 205 17.41 -8.34 23.62
CA PHE A 205 17.89 -7.32 24.55
C PHE A 205 16.99 -6.08 24.53
N ARG A 206 16.61 -5.60 23.34
CA ARG A 206 15.66 -4.48 23.21
C ARG A 206 14.28 -4.80 23.80
N SER A 207 13.77 -6.01 23.57
CA SER A 207 12.48 -6.44 24.11
C SER A 207 12.47 -6.46 25.64
N ILE A 208 13.55 -6.92 26.26
CA ILE A 208 13.71 -6.92 27.73
C ILE A 208 13.74 -5.49 28.27
N VAL A 209 14.56 -4.62 27.68
CA VAL A 209 14.64 -3.20 28.08
C VAL A 209 13.29 -2.49 27.91
N HIS A 210 12.58 -2.76 26.81
CA HIS A 210 11.26 -2.19 26.58
C HIS A 210 10.23 -2.65 27.61
N CYS A 211 10.23 -3.94 27.97
CA CYS A 211 9.38 -4.47 29.04
C CYS A 211 9.68 -3.79 30.39
N GLY A 212 10.96 -3.56 30.70
CA GLY A 212 11.36 -2.82 31.90
C GLY A 212 10.84 -1.38 31.92
N ARG A 213 10.92 -0.66 30.79
CA ARG A 213 10.39 0.71 30.67
C ARG A 213 8.87 0.78 30.73
N GLN A 214 8.17 -0.17 30.13
CA GLN A 214 6.71 -0.27 30.19
C GLN A 214 6.21 -0.41 31.63
N HIS A 215 6.87 -1.26 32.42
CA HIS A 215 6.55 -1.44 33.83
C HIS A 215 6.72 -0.14 34.62
N GLU A 216 7.82 0.59 34.40
CA GLU A 216 8.06 1.88 35.05
C GLU A 216 7.00 2.93 34.68
N GLN A 217 6.64 3.05 33.40
CA GLN A 217 5.59 3.99 32.95
C GLN A 217 4.20 3.65 33.51
N SER A 218 3.85 2.37 33.65
CA SER A 218 2.57 1.95 34.22
C SER A 218 2.40 2.37 35.69
N ILE A 219 3.49 2.40 36.46
CA ILE A 219 3.49 2.84 37.86
C ILE A 219 3.22 4.36 37.96
N TRP A 220 3.84 5.16 37.09
CA TRP A 220 3.62 6.61 37.06
C TRP A 220 2.20 7.02 36.66
N ILE A 221 1.54 6.25 35.78
CA ILE A 221 0.16 6.52 35.37
C ILE A 221 -0.82 6.23 36.52
N TYR A 222 -0.54 5.24 37.37
CA TYR A 222 -1.42 4.89 38.50
C TYR A 222 -1.25 5.82 39.73
N GLN A 223 -0.18 6.63 39.77
CA GLN A 223 0.10 7.58 40.85
C GLN A 223 -0.31 9.03 40.52
N ARG A 224 -1.01 9.27 39.40
CA ARG A 224 -1.58 10.57 39.01
C ARG A 224 -3.10 10.49 38.97
#